data_AF-A0A829ZP28-F1
#
_entry.id   AF-A0A829ZP28-F1
#
_cell.length_a   1.000
_cell.length_b   1.000
_cell.length_c   1.000
_cell.angle_alpha   90.00
_cell.angle_beta   90.00
_cell.angle_gamma   90.00
#
_symmetry.space_group_name_H-M   'P 1'
#
loop_
_entity.id
_entity.type
_entity.pdbx_description
1 polymer ?
#
loop_
_entity_poly.entity_id
_entity_poly.type
_entity_poly.pdbx_seq_one_letter_code
_entity_poly.pdbx_strand_id
1 'polypeptide(L)' 'MRLLTLKDLENLTGIKARTWRFYVQTRRLEALRGPRNKLVVTEDELRRFILSLPRAR' A
#
# COMPACT_ATOMS: atom_id res chain seq x y z
N MET A 1 -12.50 -8.61 4.44
CA MET A 1 -11.54 -7.50 4.62
C MET A 1 -10.14 -8.09 4.65
N ARG A 2 -9.33 -7.88 3.60
CA ARG A 2 -7.98 -8.47 3.46
C ARG A 2 -6.91 -7.45 3.84
N LEU A 3 -5.94 -7.88 4.65
CA LEU A 3 -4.74 -7.11 4.99
C LEU A 3 -3.58 -7.55 4.08
N LEU A 4 -2.90 -6.59 3.47
CA LEU A 4 -1.82 -6.82 2.53
C LEU A 4 -0.53 -6.23 3.11
N THR A 5 0.52 -7.04 3.22
CA THR A 5 1.84 -6.52 3.56
C THR A 5 2.42 -5.75 2.36
N LEU A 6 3.44 -4.93 2.59
CA LEU A 6 4.15 -4.26 1.50
C LEU A 6 4.72 -5.24 0.45
N LYS A 7 5.03 -6.49 0.85
CA LYS A 7 5.49 -7.54 -0.07
C LYS A 7 4.34 -8.09 -0.90
N ASP A 8 3.14 -8.20 -0.32
CA ASP A 8 1.94 -8.59 -1.08
C ASP A 8 1.57 -7.53 -2.11
N LEU A 9 1.70 -6.24 -1.75
CA LEU A 9 1.51 -5.13 -2.68
C LEU A 9 2.52 -5.19 -3.85
N GLU A 10 3.78 -5.53 -3.57
CA GLU A 10 4.79 -5.72 -4.61
C GLU A 10 4.42 -6.86 -5.57
N ASN A 11 3.98 -7.99 -5.03
CA ASN A 11 3.57 -9.13 -5.86
C ASN A 11 2.33 -8.81 -6.73
N LEU A 12 1.39 -8.01 -6.21
CA LEU A 12 0.15 -7.68 -6.92
C LEU A 12 0.34 -6.61 -8.01
N THR A 13 1.20 -5.62 -7.75
CA THR A 13 1.31 -4.43 -8.61
C THR A 13 2.61 -4.37 -9.41
N GLY A 14 3.58 -5.23 -9.09
CA GLY A 14 4.95 -5.15 -9.62
C GLY A 14 5.77 -3.97 -9.06
N ILE A 15 5.16 -3.07 -8.29
CA ILE A 15 5.83 -1.92 -7.69
C ILE A 15 6.60 -2.39 -6.45
N LYS A 16 7.90 -2.10 -6.39
CA LYS A 16 8.76 -2.52 -5.28
C LYS A 16 8.22 -2.10 -3.91
N ALA A 17 8.35 -2.98 -2.92
CA ALA A 17 7.93 -2.73 -1.54
C ALA A 17 8.55 -1.46 -0.93
N ARG A 18 9.75 -1.04 -1.39
CA ARG A 18 10.39 0.22 -1.01
C ARG A 18 9.55 1.44 -1.42
N THR A 19 8.91 1.39 -2.58
CA THR A 19 8.07 2.47 -3.10
C THR A 19 6.77 2.55 -2.32
N TRP A 20 6.16 1.41 -1.99
CA TRP A 20 5.01 1.36 -1.09
C TRP A 20 5.36 1.90 0.31
N ARG A 21 6.53 1.54 0.85
CA ARG A 21 7.02 2.09 2.11
C ARG A 21 7.16 3.61 2.04
N PHE A 22 7.67 4.14 0.93
CA PHE A 22 7.78 5.58 0.72
C PHE A 22 6.40 6.25 0.72
N TYR A 23 5.38 5.67 0.08
CA TYR A 23 4.01 6.21 0.13
C TYR A 23 3.41 6.21 1.54
N VAL A 24 3.70 5.18 2.34
CA VAL A 24 3.29 5.14 3.75
C VAL A 24 4.03 6.21 4.57
N GLN A 25 5.35 6.35 4.39
CA GLN A 25 6.16 7.34 5.11
C GLN A 25 5.76 8.78 4.79
N THR A 26 5.40 9.05 3.54
CA THR A 26 4.91 10.36 3.07
C THR A 26 3.43 10.61 3.37
N ARG A 27 2.77 9.71 4.12
CA ARG A 27 1.33 9.78 4.45
C ARG A 27 0.41 9.85 3.22
N ARG A 28 0.87 9.35 2.07
CA ARG A 28 0.07 9.23 0.85
C ARG A 28 -0.76 7.95 0.81
N LEU A 29 -0.39 6.96 1.62
CA LEU A 29 -1.08 5.69 1.75
C LEU A 29 -1.22 5.36 3.23
N GLU A 30 -2.44 5.12 3.70
CA GLU A 30 -2.64 4.70 5.08
C GLU A 30 -2.22 3.24 5.28
N ALA A 31 -1.51 2.98 6.38
CA ALA A 31 -1.09 1.65 6.77
C ALA A 31 -1.28 1.45 8.27
N LEU A 32 -1.66 0.23 8.63
CA LEU A 32 -1.76 -0.23 10.00
C LEU A 32 -0.49 -0.96 10.41
N ARG A 33 -0.22 -0.97 11.71
CA ARG A 33 0.82 -1.83 12.31
C ARG A 33 0.22 -3.20 12.57
N GLY A 34 0.62 -4.17 11.76
CA GLY A 34 0.28 -5.58 11.95
C GLY A 34 1.20 -6.27 12.97
N PRO A 35 1.06 -7.59 13.10
CA PRO A 35 1.87 -8.41 14.00
C PRO A 35 3.37 -8.21 13.72
N ARG A 36 4.19 -8.19 14.78
CA ARG A 36 5.64 -7.95 14.68
C ARG A 36 6.02 -6.62 14.02
N ASN A 37 5.20 -5.59 14.22
CA ASN A 37 5.44 -4.22 13.74
C ASN A 37 5.50 -4.09 12.21
N LYS A 38 4.96 -5.07 11.47
CA LYS A 38 4.91 -5.04 10.00
C LYS A 38 3.89 -4.02 9.52
N LEU A 39 4.23 -3.27 8.47
CA LEU A 39 3.27 -2.39 7.81
C LEU A 39 2.32 -3.22 6.95
N VAL A 40 1.03 -3.07 7.19
CA VAL A 40 -0.05 -3.69 6.43
C VAL A 40 -1.02 -2.63 5.94
N VAL A 41 -1.49 -2.79 4.72
CA VAL A 41 -2.44 -1.88 4.04
C VAL A 41 -3.72 -2.66 3.82
N THR A 42 -4.87 -2.02 4.04
CA THR A 42 -6.16 -2.65 3.75
C THR A 42 -6.41 -2.63 2.25
N GLU A 43 -7.12 -3.64 1.75
CA GLU A 43 -7.51 -3.68 0.34
C GLU A 43 -8.32 -2.46 -0.09
N ASP A 44 -9.21 -1.96 0.78
CA ASP A 44 -10.00 -0.76 0.52
C ASP A 44 -9.15 0.51 0.39
N GLU A 45 -8.12 0.64 1.23
CA GLU A 45 -7.20 1.77 1.16
C GLU A 45 -6.33 1.71 -0.09
N LEU A 46 -5.82 0.52 -0.43
CA LEU A 46 -5.11 0.31 -1.70
C LEU A 46 -5.99 0.71 -2.89
N ARG A 47 -7.27 0.30 -2.88
CA ARG A 47 -8.22 0.64 -3.96
C ARG A 47 -8.44 2.14 -4.05
N ARG A 48 -8.66 2.82 -2.93
CA ARG A 48 -8.78 4.29 -2.87
C ARG A 48 -7.52 4.99 -3.38
N PHE A 49 -6.35 4.52 -2.97
CA PHE A 49 -5.08 5.05 -3.42
C PHE A 49 -4.92 4.92 -4.94
N ILE A 50 -5.18 3.74 -5.51
CA ILE A 50 -5.09 3.53 -6.97
C ILE A 50 -6.07 4.45 -7.71
N LEU A 51 -7.29 4.63 -7.20
CA LEU A 51 -8.27 5.54 -7.79
C LEU A 51 -7.86 7.02 -7.66
N SER A 52 -7.08 7.38 -6.65
CA SER A 52 -6.56 8.74 -6.44
C SER A 52 -5.39 9.09 -7.34
N LEU A 53 -4.72 8.10 -7.93
CA LEU A 53 -3.62 8.36 -8.85
C LEU A 53 -4.16 9.08 -10.08
N PRO A 54 -3.53 10.18 -10.52
CA PRO A 54 -3.93 10.84 -11.76
C PRO A 54 -3.81 9.82 -12.89
N ARG A 55 -4.95 9.49 -13.51
CA ARG A 55 -4.96 8.64 -14.70
C ARG A 55 -4.21 9.42 -15.77
N ALA A 56 -3.01 8.96 -16.13
CA ALA A 56 -2.32 9.47 -17.31
C ALA A 56 -3.25 9.27 -18.51
N ARG A 57 -3.59 10.39 -19.15
CA ARG A 57 -4.55 10.50 -20.24
C ARG A 57 -4.02 9.81 -21.49
#